data_AF-A0A519K3B1-F1
#
_entry.id   AF-A0A519K3B1-F1
#
_cell.length_a   1.000
_cell.length_b   1.000
_cell.length_c   1.000
_cell.angle_alpha   90.00
_cell.angle_beta   90.00
_cell.angle_gamma   90.00
#
_symmetry.space_group_name_H-M   'P 1'
#
loop_
_entity.id
_entity.type
_entity.pdbx_description
1 polymer ?
#
loop_
_entity_poly.entity_id
_entity_poly.type
_entity_poly.pdbx_seq_one_letter_code
_entity_poly.pdbx_strand_id
1 'polypeptide(L)'
;MNVKFKLILAASLFSELLSAQRQMEYLKRGIVAIPADSGVFVSWRLLGSEAQNTHFDLYRTENNQTKKLNEKPLSNETNFLDKTADKAKNYTYFVKSNTQDQSVDTDSAKYTANQKPYFSIPLKTPIGYTPNDASVADLDGDGEYEIILHQTGRSKDNSQKGETVPPIIQAYKIDGKLLWEINLGKNIREGAHYTQFLVYDLDQDGKAEIVMKTADGSKDGKGKIIGDFTKNYVNENGMILSGAEYLTVFDGQTGAEINTVNYQVPRFAGSLTPTDEQMTETWGDAKGNRLDRFLGAVAYLDGKTPSVIMSRGYYTRTAIAAWDYKDKKLSLRWLFDTESSEENKKFRGQGNHNLTIADVDNDGKDEIVFGAMTIDDDGKVLNSTG
;
A
#
# COMPACT_ATOMS: atom_id res chain seq x y z
N MET A 1 -56.26 -32.46 -11.43
CA MET A 1 -55.19 -32.72 -10.45
C MET A 1 -53.87 -32.72 -11.19
N ASN A 2 -52.84 -32.01 -10.70
CA ASN A 2 -51.44 -31.95 -11.20
C ASN A 2 -51.08 -30.99 -12.35
N VAL A 3 -51.15 -29.66 -12.14
CA VAL A 3 -50.24 -28.69 -12.81
C VAL A 3 -50.03 -27.44 -11.93
N LYS A 4 -49.39 -27.56 -10.75
CA LYS A 4 -49.02 -26.36 -9.94
C LYS A 4 -47.73 -26.52 -9.11
N PHE A 5 -46.77 -27.32 -9.56
CA PHE A 5 -45.54 -27.57 -8.78
C PHE A 5 -44.27 -27.69 -9.62
N LYS A 6 -44.06 -26.79 -10.60
CA LYS A 6 -42.80 -26.75 -11.38
C LYS A 6 -42.22 -25.36 -11.67
N LEU A 7 -42.73 -24.29 -11.05
CA LEU A 7 -42.27 -22.92 -11.34
C LEU A 7 -41.58 -22.20 -10.17
N ILE A 8 -41.36 -22.86 -9.03
CA ILE A 8 -40.68 -22.25 -7.87
C ILE A 8 -39.26 -22.79 -7.66
N LEU A 9 -38.87 -23.89 -8.33
CA LEU A 9 -37.54 -24.49 -8.17
C LEU A 9 -36.48 -24.00 -9.19
N ALA A 10 -36.85 -23.09 -10.10
CA ALA A 10 -35.94 -22.54 -11.10
C ALA A 10 -35.40 -21.14 -10.74
N ALA A 11 -35.98 -20.48 -9.73
CA ALA A 11 -35.52 -19.17 -9.25
C ALA A 11 -34.47 -19.26 -8.11
N SER A 12 -34.16 -20.47 -7.64
CA SER A 12 -33.22 -20.73 -6.55
C SER A 12 -31.89 -21.34 -7.00
N LEU A 13 -31.61 -21.38 -8.31
CA LEU A 13 -30.37 -21.90 -8.90
C LEU A 13 -29.57 -20.87 -9.70
N PHE A 14 -30.00 -19.61 -9.67
CA PHE A 14 -29.24 -18.44 -10.13
C PHE A 14 -29.20 -17.39 -9.02
N SER A 15 -28.86 -17.79 -7.81
CA SER A 15 -27.94 -16.94 -7.05
C SER A 15 -26.61 -17.10 -7.79
N GLU A 16 -26.44 -16.34 -8.87
CA GLU A 16 -25.09 -15.97 -9.27
C GLU A 16 -24.42 -15.54 -7.97
N LEU A 17 -23.33 -16.20 -7.62
CA LEU A 17 -22.33 -15.62 -6.75
C LEU A 17 -22.01 -14.27 -7.41
N LEU A 18 -22.75 -13.23 -7.03
CA LEU A 18 -22.35 -11.86 -7.21
C LEU A 18 -21.14 -11.74 -6.28
N SER A 19 -20.02 -12.31 -6.74
CA SER A 19 -18.71 -11.88 -6.28
C SER A 19 -18.72 -10.40 -6.56
N ALA A 20 -18.84 -9.63 -5.48
CA ALA A 20 -18.67 -8.21 -5.56
C ALA A 20 -17.29 -7.99 -6.17
N GLN A 21 -17.24 -7.59 -7.44
CA GLN A 21 -15.97 -7.41 -8.11
C GLN A 21 -15.25 -6.29 -7.37
N ARG A 22 -14.11 -6.61 -6.74
CA ARG A 22 -13.25 -5.61 -6.13
C ARG A 22 -12.92 -4.56 -7.17
N GLN A 23 -13.11 -3.29 -6.84
CA GLN A 23 -12.62 -2.24 -7.70
C GLN A 23 -11.09 -2.21 -7.58
N MET A 24 -10.42 -2.44 -8.70
CA MET A 24 -8.97 -2.43 -8.80
C MET A 24 -8.52 -1.23 -9.63
N GLU A 25 -7.23 -0.93 -9.56
CA GLU A 25 -6.62 0.19 -10.27
C GLU A 25 -6.82 0.08 -11.79
N TYR A 26 -7.06 1.22 -12.42
CA TYR A 26 -6.86 1.35 -13.86
C TYR A 26 -5.36 1.28 -14.16
N LEU A 27 -4.97 0.42 -15.08
CA LEU A 27 -3.57 0.28 -15.49
C LEU A 27 -3.45 0.33 -17.00
N LYS A 28 -2.45 1.08 -17.48
CA LYS A 28 -2.01 0.96 -18.88
C LYS A 28 -1.44 -0.43 -19.15
N ARG A 29 -1.21 -0.74 -20.43
CA ARG A 29 -0.57 -1.99 -20.89
C ARG A 29 0.76 -2.28 -20.17
N GLY A 30 1.48 -1.26 -19.70
CA GLY A 30 2.69 -1.41 -18.91
C GLY A 30 3.78 -2.10 -19.71
N ILE A 31 3.87 -1.79 -21.00
CA ILE A 31 4.82 -2.45 -21.89
C ILE A 31 6.24 -1.98 -21.55
N VAL A 32 7.17 -2.93 -21.41
CA VAL A 32 8.58 -2.66 -21.15
C VAL A 32 9.46 -3.40 -22.15
N ALA A 33 10.58 -2.79 -22.51
CA ALA A 33 11.58 -3.38 -23.39
C ALA A 33 12.96 -3.28 -22.74
N ILE A 34 13.63 -4.40 -22.52
CA ILE A 34 14.92 -4.51 -21.82
C ILE A 34 15.93 -5.33 -22.62
N PRO A 35 17.24 -5.08 -22.45
CA PRO A 35 18.26 -5.88 -23.12
C PRO A 35 18.20 -7.33 -22.62
N ALA A 36 18.35 -8.28 -23.55
CA ALA A 36 18.55 -9.70 -23.25
C ALA A 36 19.88 -10.18 -23.85
N ASP A 37 20.29 -11.41 -23.58
CA ASP A 37 21.53 -11.98 -24.13
C ASP A 37 21.56 -11.90 -25.67
N SER A 38 20.45 -12.29 -26.31
CA SER A 38 20.32 -12.40 -27.77
C SER A 38 19.24 -11.49 -28.37
N GLY A 39 19.15 -10.23 -27.93
CA GLY A 39 18.26 -9.23 -28.51
C GLY A 39 17.61 -8.32 -27.47
N VAL A 40 16.35 -7.96 -27.69
CA VAL A 40 15.54 -7.17 -26.75
C VAL A 40 14.35 -8.01 -26.28
N PHE A 41 14.22 -8.16 -24.96
CA PHE A 41 13.06 -8.79 -24.34
C PHE A 41 11.97 -7.73 -24.11
N VAL A 42 10.75 -8.04 -24.50
CA VAL A 42 9.58 -7.17 -24.36
C VAL A 42 8.52 -7.90 -23.58
N SER A 43 7.89 -7.24 -22.61
CA SER A 43 6.74 -7.79 -21.87
C SER A 43 5.69 -6.73 -21.58
N TRP A 44 4.46 -7.15 -21.36
CA TRP A 44 3.31 -6.30 -21.04
C TRP A 44 2.32 -7.01 -20.12
N ARG A 45 1.34 -6.27 -19.62
CA ARG A 45 0.25 -6.78 -18.78
C ARG A 45 -0.84 -7.43 -19.65
N LEU A 46 -1.36 -8.56 -19.21
CA LEU A 46 -2.75 -8.95 -19.47
C LEU A 46 -3.59 -8.30 -18.37
N LEU A 47 -4.48 -7.39 -18.73
CA LEU A 47 -5.25 -6.62 -17.74
C LEU A 47 -6.38 -7.47 -17.18
N GLY A 48 -6.75 -7.23 -15.91
CA GLY A 48 -7.87 -7.93 -15.28
C GLY A 48 -9.23 -7.66 -15.93
N SER A 49 -9.34 -6.60 -16.72
CA SER A 49 -10.50 -6.25 -17.54
C SER A 49 -10.56 -7.00 -18.87
N GLU A 50 -9.52 -7.74 -19.24
CA GLU A 50 -9.43 -8.48 -20.50
C GLU A 50 -9.80 -9.95 -20.32
N ALA A 51 -10.43 -10.53 -21.35
CA ALA A 51 -10.74 -11.95 -21.36
C ALA A 51 -9.45 -12.80 -21.42
N GLN A 52 -9.48 -13.99 -20.81
CA GLN A 52 -8.32 -14.89 -20.77
C GLN A 52 -7.82 -15.34 -22.16
N ASN A 53 -8.68 -15.29 -23.18
CA ASN A 53 -8.33 -15.64 -24.57
C ASN A 53 -7.90 -14.44 -25.43
N THR A 54 -7.62 -13.29 -24.80
CA THR A 54 -7.04 -12.12 -25.48
C THR A 54 -5.70 -12.49 -26.12
N HIS A 55 -5.47 -12.01 -27.33
CA HIS A 55 -4.22 -12.22 -28.05
C HIS A 55 -3.64 -10.92 -28.57
N PHE A 56 -2.32 -10.91 -28.72
CA PHE A 56 -1.55 -9.71 -29.02
C PHE A 56 -0.70 -9.86 -30.29
N ASP A 57 -0.58 -8.75 -31.00
CA ASP A 57 0.40 -8.54 -32.05
C ASP A 57 1.41 -7.51 -31.59
N LEU A 58 2.70 -7.86 -31.63
CA LEU A 58 3.79 -6.99 -31.22
C LEU A 58 4.40 -6.28 -32.43
N TYR A 59 4.61 -4.99 -32.29
CA TYR A 59 5.21 -4.13 -33.30
C TYR A 59 6.47 -3.47 -32.79
N ARG A 60 7.42 -3.26 -33.68
CA ARG A 60 8.64 -2.48 -33.45
C ARG A 60 8.75 -1.38 -34.48
N THR A 61 9.05 -0.18 -34.02
CA THR A 61 9.38 0.97 -34.85
C THR A 61 10.87 1.31 -34.74
N GLU A 62 11.53 1.44 -35.89
CA GLU A 62 12.93 1.87 -36.04
C GLU A 62 12.99 2.84 -37.23
N ASN A 63 13.61 4.02 -37.08
CA ASN A 63 13.74 5.02 -38.16
C ASN A 63 12.40 5.34 -38.87
N ASN A 64 11.32 5.51 -38.12
CA ASN A 64 9.95 5.74 -38.60
C ASN A 64 9.35 4.60 -39.46
N GLN A 65 9.97 3.41 -39.46
CA GLN A 65 9.41 2.21 -40.08
C GLN A 65 8.92 1.25 -39.01
N THR A 66 7.66 0.85 -39.11
CA THR A 66 7.02 -0.10 -38.19
C THR A 66 6.92 -1.47 -38.84
N LYS A 67 7.34 -2.51 -38.12
CA LYS A 67 7.13 -3.91 -38.52
C LYS A 67 6.45 -4.69 -37.41
N LYS A 68 5.56 -5.61 -37.80
CA LYS A 68 5.03 -6.66 -36.92
C LYS A 68 6.12 -7.71 -36.69
N LEU A 69 6.26 -8.19 -35.46
CA LEU A 69 7.33 -9.12 -35.07
C LEU A 69 6.90 -10.59 -35.03
N ASN A 70 5.62 -10.86 -34.77
CA ASN A 70 5.07 -12.21 -34.67
C ASN A 70 4.29 -12.57 -35.95
N GLU A 71 4.39 -13.82 -36.42
CA GLU A 71 3.62 -14.31 -37.57
C GLU A 71 2.17 -14.64 -37.20
N LYS A 72 1.99 -15.31 -36.05
CA LYS A 72 0.70 -15.67 -35.46
C LYS A 72 0.46 -14.83 -34.20
N PRO A 73 -0.80 -14.49 -33.88
CA PRO A 73 -1.10 -13.78 -32.63
C PRO A 73 -0.57 -14.50 -31.39
N LEU A 74 -0.07 -13.74 -30.43
CA LEU A 74 0.45 -14.22 -29.16
C LEU A 74 -0.72 -14.41 -28.18
N SER A 75 -1.14 -15.64 -27.92
CA SER A 75 -2.34 -15.95 -27.11
C SER A 75 -2.05 -16.55 -25.73
N ASN A 76 -0.84 -17.02 -25.48
CA ASN A 76 -0.49 -17.76 -24.25
C ASN A 76 0.55 -17.01 -23.40
N GLU A 77 1.11 -15.93 -23.93
CA GLU A 77 2.25 -15.24 -23.35
C GLU A 77 2.04 -13.73 -23.55
N THR A 78 2.43 -12.94 -22.54
CA THR A 78 2.51 -11.47 -22.64
C THR A 78 3.94 -10.99 -22.68
N ASN A 79 4.80 -11.75 -23.36
CA ASN A 79 6.18 -11.39 -23.61
C ASN A 79 6.65 -11.85 -24.99
N PHE A 80 7.79 -11.33 -25.42
CA PHE A 80 8.42 -11.68 -26.68
C PHE A 80 9.92 -11.34 -26.65
N LEU A 81 10.75 -12.23 -27.17
CA LEU A 81 12.18 -11.96 -27.37
C LEU A 81 12.43 -11.58 -28.84
N ASP A 82 12.64 -10.29 -29.11
CA ASP A 82 13.06 -9.82 -30.43
C ASP A 82 14.55 -10.09 -30.66
N LYS A 83 14.83 -11.26 -31.21
CA LYS A 83 16.18 -11.69 -31.61
C LYS A 83 16.76 -10.91 -32.78
N THR A 84 15.93 -10.13 -33.48
CA THR A 84 16.35 -9.31 -34.64
C THR A 84 16.70 -7.88 -34.24
N ALA A 85 16.55 -7.52 -32.97
CA ALA A 85 16.93 -6.21 -32.46
C ALA A 85 18.42 -6.16 -32.13
N ASP A 86 19.13 -5.26 -32.80
CA ASP A 86 20.48 -4.85 -32.42
C ASP A 86 20.40 -3.94 -31.19
N LYS A 87 20.99 -4.39 -30.07
CA LYS A 87 21.02 -3.67 -28.78
C LYS A 87 21.75 -2.33 -28.84
N ALA A 88 22.54 -2.06 -29.88
CA ALA A 88 23.21 -0.79 -30.10
C ALA A 88 22.31 0.29 -30.74
N LYS A 89 21.01 0.01 -30.95
CA LYS A 89 20.06 0.93 -31.58
C LYS A 89 18.87 1.26 -30.68
N ASN A 90 18.13 2.29 -31.07
CA ASN A 90 16.90 2.71 -30.40
C ASN A 90 15.67 2.09 -31.08
N TYR A 91 14.68 1.70 -30.28
CA TYR A 91 13.41 1.17 -30.77
C TYR A 91 12.25 1.71 -29.96
N THR A 92 11.08 1.71 -30.58
CA THR A 92 9.81 1.84 -29.87
C THR A 92 8.97 0.59 -30.12
N TYR A 93 8.55 -0.08 -29.05
CA TYR A 93 7.69 -1.25 -29.11
C TYR A 93 6.29 -0.89 -28.64
N PHE A 94 5.28 -1.49 -29.26
CA PHE A 94 3.89 -1.39 -28.81
C PHE A 94 3.15 -2.66 -29.22
N VAL A 95 2.07 -2.98 -28.51
CA VAL A 95 1.20 -4.12 -28.83
C VAL A 95 -0.16 -3.64 -29.31
N LYS A 96 -0.82 -4.49 -30.09
CA LYS A 96 -2.25 -4.39 -30.36
C LYS A 96 -2.92 -5.68 -29.94
N SER A 97 -4.00 -5.58 -29.20
CA SER A 97 -4.83 -6.70 -28.78
C SER A 97 -6.07 -6.81 -29.67
N ASN A 98 -6.79 -7.91 -29.54
CA ASN A 98 -8.10 -8.11 -30.15
C ASN A 98 -9.27 -7.65 -29.27
N THR A 99 -9.01 -6.91 -28.19
CA THR A 99 -10.06 -6.42 -27.30
C THR A 99 -10.91 -5.32 -27.97
N GLN A 100 -12.14 -5.15 -27.50
CA GLN A 100 -13.02 -4.10 -28.01
C GLN A 100 -12.56 -2.70 -27.57
N ASP A 101 -12.00 -2.59 -26.37
CA ASP A 101 -11.48 -1.34 -25.85
C ASP A 101 -10.07 -1.06 -26.40
N GLN A 102 -10.00 -0.30 -27.48
CA GLN A 102 -8.71 0.03 -28.09
C GLN A 102 -7.92 1.10 -27.30
N SER A 103 -8.49 1.69 -26.23
CA SER A 103 -7.80 2.70 -25.43
C SER A 103 -6.66 2.12 -24.59
N VAL A 104 -6.69 0.82 -24.28
CA VAL A 104 -5.62 0.15 -23.52
C VAL A 104 -4.36 -0.14 -24.36
N ASP A 105 -4.45 -0.03 -25.69
CA ASP A 105 -3.36 -0.33 -26.63
C ASP A 105 -2.68 0.94 -27.18
N THR A 106 -2.64 2.01 -26.38
CA THR A 106 -1.97 3.27 -26.73
C THR A 106 -0.57 3.40 -26.13
N ASP A 107 -0.19 2.49 -25.24
CA ASP A 107 1.09 2.51 -24.53
C ASP A 107 2.24 1.98 -25.40
N SER A 108 3.47 2.42 -25.10
CA SER A 108 4.66 2.03 -25.85
C SER A 108 5.91 2.01 -24.98
N ALA A 109 6.79 1.04 -25.25
CA ALA A 109 8.08 0.93 -24.59
C ALA A 109 9.18 1.51 -25.46
N LYS A 110 10.01 2.38 -24.89
CA LYS A 110 11.25 2.83 -25.53
C LYS A 110 12.40 1.93 -25.10
N TYR A 111 13.15 1.43 -26.07
CA TYR A 111 14.45 0.82 -25.84
C TYR A 111 15.53 1.79 -26.31
N THR A 112 16.43 2.16 -25.41
CA THR A 112 17.59 3.01 -25.70
C THR A 112 18.82 2.14 -25.94
N ALA A 113 19.61 2.51 -26.94
CA ALA A 113 20.84 1.84 -27.30
C ALA A 113 21.74 1.59 -26.08
N ASN A 114 22.15 0.34 -25.89
CA ASN A 114 23.01 -0.13 -24.81
C ASN A 114 22.49 0.18 -23.39
N GLN A 115 21.18 0.35 -23.22
CA GLN A 115 20.59 0.52 -21.89
C GLN A 115 20.89 -0.69 -21.00
N LYS A 116 20.84 -0.49 -19.69
CA LYS A 116 21.05 -1.56 -18.70
C LYS A 116 19.78 -2.42 -18.55
N PRO A 117 19.88 -3.63 -17.96
CA PRO A 117 18.72 -4.46 -17.66
C PRO A 117 17.91 -3.95 -16.46
N TYR A 118 17.97 -2.64 -16.20
CA TYR A 118 17.21 -1.94 -15.17
C TYR A 118 16.96 -0.50 -15.64
N PHE A 119 15.87 0.09 -15.16
CA PHE A 119 15.64 1.52 -15.26
C PHE A 119 16.20 2.20 -14.01
N SER A 120 16.80 3.37 -14.18
CA SER A 120 17.30 4.16 -13.06
C SER A 120 16.32 5.31 -12.81
N ILE A 121 15.90 5.47 -11.56
CA ILE A 121 15.11 6.61 -11.10
C ILE A 121 16.07 7.53 -10.34
N PRO A 122 16.42 8.70 -10.89
CA PRO A 122 17.23 9.68 -10.16
C PRO A 122 16.53 10.15 -8.89
N LEU A 123 17.15 9.92 -7.73
CA LEU A 123 16.59 10.30 -6.44
C LEU A 123 17.13 11.63 -5.94
N LYS A 124 16.35 12.30 -5.08
CA LYS A 124 16.73 13.47 -4.29
C LYS A 124 16.90 13.08 -2.83
N THR A 125 17.76 12.10 -2.59
CA THR A 125 18.07 11.63 -1.24
C THR A 125 18.76 12.74 -0.42
N PRO A 126 18.19 13.14 0.73
CA PRO A 126 18.81 14.15 1.58
C PRO A 126 20.16 13.69 2.16
N ILE A 127 21.02 14.64 2.55
CA ILE A 127 22.33 14.34 3.15
C ILE A 127 22.13 13.56 4.46
N GLY A 128 22.81 12.43 4.60
CA GLY A 128 22.70 11.56 5.78
C GLY A 128 21.52 10.60 5.75
N TYR A 129 20.80 10.52 4.62
CA TYR A 129 19.73 9.57 4.36
C TYR A 129 20.12 8.55 3.30
N THR A 130 19.39 7.44 3.27
CA THR A 130 19.47 6.38 2.26
C THR A 130 18.06 5.94 1.86
N PRO A 131 17.81 5.59 0.59
CA PRO A 131 16.56 4.94 0.17
C PRO A 131 16.32 3.65 0.97
N ASN A 132 15.07 3.41 1.38
CA ASN A 132 14.67 2.25 2.15
C ASN A 132 13.39 1.63 1.58
N ASP A 133 12.40 1.35 2.42
CA ASP A 133 11.14 0.75 1.99
C ASP A 133 10.42 1.65 0.98
N ALA A 134 9.71 1.01 0.05
CA ALA A 134 8.92 1.69 -0.96
C ALA A 134 7.56 1.00 -1.13
N SER A 135 6.58 1.78 -1.56
CA SER A 135 5.30 1.30 -2.08
C SER A 135 5.06 1.93 -3.46
N VAL A 136 4.02 1.47 -4.14
CA VAL A 136 3.63 1.96 -5.47
C VAL A 136 2.13 2.15 -5.54
N ALA A 137 1.70 3.17 -6.27
CA ALA A 137 0.32 3.36 -6.69
C ALA A 137 0.27 4.42 -7.79
N ASP A 138 -0.86 4.49 -8.50
CA ASP A 138 -1.14 5.56 -9.46
C ASP A 138 -1.66 6.79 -8.69
N LEU A 139 -0.86 7.84 -8.62
CA LEU A 139 -1.19 9.02 -7.83
C LEU A 139 -1.97 10.05 -8.64
N ASP A 140 -1.89 10.05 -9.98
CA ASP A 140 -2.55 11.05 -10.82
C ASP A 140 -3.64 10.51 -11.77
N GLY A 141 -3.86 9.20 -11.77
CA GLY A 141 -4.92 8.50 -12.51
C GLY A 141 -4.56 8.23 -13.96
N ASP A 142 -3.26 8.18 -14.29
CA ASP A 142 -2.81 7.98 -15.68
C ASP A 142 -2.60 6.50 -16.05
N GLY A 143 -2.67 5.58 -15.09
CA GLY A 143 -2.50 4.13 -15.23
C GLY A 143 -1.04 3.66 -15.18
N GLU A 144 -0.10 4.54 -14.81
CA GLU A 144 1.28 4.23 -14.44
C GLU A 144 1.49 4.42 -12.93
N TYR A 145 2.37 3.61 -12.36
CA TYR A 145 2.69 3.74 -10.95
C TYR A 145 3.77 4.80 -10.70
N GLU A 146 3.54 5.59 -9.66
CA GLU A 146 4.59 6.32 -8.97
C GLU A 146 5.25 5.45 -7.90
N ILE A 147 6.46 5.83 -7.51
CA ILE A 147 7.20 5.22 -6.40
C ILE A 147 7.08 6.13 -5.19
N ILE A 148 6.52 5.61 -4.10
CA ILE A 148 6.47 6.27 -2.79
C ILE A 148 7.60 5.66 -1.97
N LEU A 149 8.63 6.46 -1.70
CA LEU A 149 9.91 6.02 -1.15
C LEU A 149 10.13 6.61 0.24
N HIS A 150 10.41 5.74 1.20
CA HIS A 150 10.92 6.14 2.51
C HIS A 150 12.43 6.36 2.43
N GLN A 151 12.85 7.61 2.61
CA GLN A 151 14.25 7.95 2.86
C GLN A 151 14.50 7.81 4.37
N THR A 152 15.31 6.82 4.77
CA THR A 152 15.70 6.62 6.17
C THR A 152 17.03 7.30 6.44
N GLY A 153 17.14 7.98 7.58
CA GLY A 153 18.43 8.44 8.10
C GLY A 153 18.91 7.57 9.25
N ARG A 154 19.43 8.20 10.31
CA ARG A 154 19.77 7.53 11.57
C ARG A 154 18.52 6.93 12.22
N SER A 155 18.31 5.63 12.02
CA SER A 155 17.20 4.84 12.55
C SER A 155 17.56 4.08 13.84
N LYS A 156 16.55 3.54 14.53
CA LYS A 156 16.70 2.70 15.73
C LYS A 156 15.65 1.58 15.73
N ASP A 157 16.04 0.39 16.19
CA ASP A 157 15.05 -0.57 16.69
C ASP A 157 14.44 -0.05 18.01
N ASN A 158 13.23 -0.50 18.32
CA ASN A 158 12.51 -0.16 19.55
C ASN A 158 13.24 -0.53 20.84
N SER A 159 14.11 -1.56 20.82
CA SER A 159 14.92 -1.92 21.98
C SER A 159 16.08 -0.94 22.24
N GLN A 160 16.41 -0.09 21.27
CA GLN A 160 17.58 0.77 21.31
C GLN A 160 17.21 2.21 21.70
N LYS A 161 18.00 2.79 22.60
CA LYS A 161 17.98 4.21 22.91
C LYS A 161 18.72 5.03 21.85
N GLY A 162 18.46 6.33 21.83
CA GLY A 162 19.17 7.32 21.03
C GLY A 162 18.23 8.07 20.10
N GLU A 163 18.56 9.33 19.85
CA GLU A 163 17.82 10.18 18.92
C GLU A 163 17.93 9.66 17.49
N THR A 164 16.84 9.78 16.76
CA THR A 164 16.79 9.54 15.33
C THR A 164 16.77 10.86 14.57
N VAL A 165 16.88 10.81 13.25
CA VAL A 165 16.49 11.95 12.40
C VAL A 165 15.05 11.73 11.91
N PRO A 166 14.31 12.78 11.51
CA PRO A 166 12.93 12.62 11.06
C PRO A 166 12.80 11.71 9.84
N PRO A 167 11.78 10.83 9.79
CA PRO A 167 11.45 10.10 8.58
C PRO A 167 10.99 11.01 7.46
N ILE A 168 11.38 10.67 6.24
CA ILE A 168 11.04 11.41 5.02
C ILE A 168 10.40 10.46 4.02
N ILE A 169 9.22 10.82 3.52
CA ILE A 169 8.52 10.08 2.46
C ILE A 169 8.49 10.96 1.20
N GLN A 170 8.98 10.43 0.09
CA GLN A 170 9.02 11.13 -1.19
C GLN A 170 8.20 10.37 -2.23
N ALA A 171 7.55 11.07 -3.17
CA ALA A 171 6.91 10.44 -4.32
C ALA A 171 7.63 10.81 -5.62
N TYR A 172 7.84 9.82 -6.48
CA TYR A 172 8.52 9.97 -7.77
C TYR A 172 7.68 9.37 -8.90
N LYS A 173 7.59 10.10 -10.02
CA LYS A 173 7.28 9.48 -11.31
C LYS A 173 8.43 8.57 -11.74
N ILE A 174 8.15 7.59 -12.60
CA ILE A 174 9.15 6.62 -13.07
C ILE A 174 10.34 7.27 -13.82
N ASP A 175 10.14 8.48 -14.36
CA ASP A 175 11.17 9.28 -15.02
C ASP A 175 12.12 10.00 -14.04
N GLY A 176 11.89 9.90 -12.73
CA GLY A 176 12.69 10.54 -11.69
C GLY A 176 12.22 11.93 -11.28
N LYS A 177 11.10 12.42 -11.82
CA LYS A 177 10.50 13.67 -11.33
C LYS A 177 9.98 13.45 -9.90
N LEU A 178 10.63 14.13 -8.95
CA LEU A 178 10.11 14.28 -7.58
C LEU A 178 8.80 15.07 -7.64
N LEU A 179 7.72 14.50 -7.10
CA LEU A 179 6.42 15.15 -6.99
C LEU A 179 6.34 15.99 -5.71
N TRP A 180 6.66 15.38 -4.58
CA TRP A 180 6.60 16.01 -3.26
C TRP A 180 7.44 15.25 -2.22
N GLU A 181 7.65 15.89 -1.07
CA GLU A 181 8.31 15.32 0.10
C GLU A 181 7.49 15.62 1.36
N ILE A 182 7.12 14.59 2.11
CA ILE A 182 6.53 14.67 3.45
C ILE A 182 7.67 14.43 4.47
N ASN A 183 7.78 15.31 5.46
CA ASN A 183 8.73 15.16 6.55
C ASN A 183 7.95 14.96 7.86
N LEU A 184 8.05 13.77 8.46
CA LEU A 184 7.24 13.43 9.65
C LEU A 184 7.67 14.17 10.92
N GLY A 185 8.79 14.89 10.89
CA GLY A 185 9.25 15.71 11.98
C GLY A 185 9.81 14.89 13.16
N LYS A 186 10.29 15.61 14.18
CA LYS A 186 11.00 15.02 15.34
C LYS A 186 10.12 14.14 16.23
N ASN A 187 8.81 14.34 16.18
CA ASN A 187 7.85 13.63 17.03
C ASN A 187 7.42 12.28 16.44
N ILE A 188 8.00 11.88 15.30
CA ILE A 188 7.97 10.51 14.79
C ILE A 188 9.40 9.97 14.79
N ARG A 189 9.59 8.80 15.41
CA ARG A 189 10.88 8.13 15.50
C ARG A 189 11.16 7.35 14.21
N GLU A 190 12.42 7.29 13.80
CA GLU A 190 12.83 6.54 12.61
C GLU A 190 13.25 5.10 12.94
N GLY A 191 12.74 4.14 12.18
CA GLY A 191 13.00 2.71 12.35
C GLY A 191 11.86 1.83 11.82
N ALA A 192 12.18 0.55 11.63
CA ALA A 192 11.32 -0.41 10.92
C ALA A 192 9.90 -0.59 11.51
N HIS A 193 9.72 -0.31 12.81
CA HIS A 193 8.45 -0.58 13.50
C HIS A 193 7.63 0.68 13.77
N TYR A 194 8.07 1.86 13.30
CA TYR A 194 7.38 3.13 13.54
C TYR A 194 6.45 3.47 12.38
N THR A 195 6.98 4.07 11.32
CA THR A 195 6.18 4.53 10.18
C THR A 195 5.79 3.35 9.29
N GLN A 196 4.51 2.98 9.34
CA GLN A 196 3.89 2.08 8.38
C GLN A 196 3.07 2.97 7.44
N PHE A 197 3.55 3.18 6.21
CA PHE A 197 2.86 4.02 5.23
C PHE A 197 2.12 3.15 4.23
N LEU A 198 0.83 3.45 4.08
CA LEU A 198 -0.07 2.76 3.15
C LEU A 198 -0.31 3.67 1.97
N VAL A 199 -0.32 3.11 0.76
CA VAL A 199 -0.54 3.85 -0.49
C VAL A 199 -1.61 3.10 -1.25
N TYR A 200 -2.77 3.73 -1.47
CA TYR A 200 -3.92 3.09 -2.09
C TYR A 200 -4.99 4.11 -2.49
N ASP A 201 -5.77 3.82 -3.53
CA ASP A 201 -6.99 4.58 -3.90
C ASP A 201 -8.12 4.20 -2.95
N LEU A 202 -8.23 4.95 -1.85
CA LEU A 202 -9.09 4.59 -0.72
C LEU A 202 -10.55 4.99 -0.94
N ASP A 203 -10.78 6.12 -1.63
CA ASP A 203 -12.14 6.58 -1.96
C ASP A 203 -12.58 6.24 -3.40
N GLN A 204 -11.75 5.48 -4.12
CA GLN A 204 -12.07 4.87 -5.41
C GLN A 204 -12.27 5.89 -6.54
N ASP A 205 -11.59 7.03 -6.47
CA ASP A 205 -11.64 8.11 -7.48
C ASP A 205 -10.67 7.90 -8.67
N GLY A 206 -9.88 6.83 -8.62
CA GLY A 206 -8.86 6.47 -9.60
C GLY A 206 -7.47 7.01 -9.28
N LYS A 207 -7.27 7.62 -8.10
CA LYS A 207 -5.99 8.17 -7.65
C LYS A 207 -5.72 7.73 -6.23
N ALA A 208 -4.50 7.32 -5.95
CA ALA A 208 -4.15 6.83 -4.64
C ALA A 208 -3.86 7.94 -3.63
N GLU A 209 -4.30 7.74 -2.39
CA GLU A 209 -3.87 8.48 -1.21
C GLU A 209 -2.69 7.80 -0.52
N ILE A 210 -2.11 8.51 0.45
CA ILE A 210 -1.15 7.96 1.39
C ILE A 210 -1.70 8.11 2.80
N VAL A 211 -1.66 7.04 3.59
CA VAL A 211 -2.09 7.05 4.99
C VAL A 211 -0.97 6.56 5.90
N MET A 212 -0.64 7.35 6.92
CA MET A 212 0.35 6.96 7.92
C MET A 212 0.16 7.71 9.23
N LYS A 213 0.80 7.19 10.28
CA LYS A 213 0.86 7.85 11.59
C LYS A 213 1.70 9.13 11.50
N THR A 214 1.16 10.23 12.02
CA THR A 214 1.83 11.55 12.07
C THR A 214 1.80 12.10 13.50
N ALA A 215 2.43 13.25 13.71
CA ALA A 215 2.50 13.91 15.00
C ALA A 215 2.57 15.43 14.83
N ASP A 216 2.52 16.15 15.96
CA ASP A 216 2.78 17.59 15.98
C ASP A 216 4.13 17.90 15.31
N GLY A 217 4.12 18.81 14.34
CA GLY A 217 5.31 19.22 13.59
C GLY A 217 5.62 18.37 12.36
N SER A 218 4.84 17.33 12.05
CA SER A 218 4.87 16.71 10.71
C SER A 218 4.53 17.76 9.65
N LYS A 219 5.20 17.71 8.51
CA LYS A 219 5.09 18.67 7.41
C LYS A 219 4.69 17.94 6.13
N ASP A 220 3.59 18.37 5.54
CA ASP A 220 3.05 17.79 4.32
C ASP A 220 3.85 18.21 3.06
N GLY A 221 3.49 17.64 1.91
CA GLY A 221 4.13 17.90 0.61
C GLY A 221 4.00 19.34 0.10
N LYS A 222 3.10 20.15 0.67
CA LYS A 222 2.95 21.59 0.38
C LYS A 222 3.57 22.48 1.45
N GLY A 223 4.21 21.90 2.46
CA GLY A 223 4.86 22.61 3.55
C GLY A 223 3.94 23.01 4.71
N LYS A 224 2.67 22.57 4.71
CA LYS A 224 1.76 22.78 5.84
C LYS A 224 2.20 21.92 7.03
N ILE A 225 2.14 22.50 8.22
CA ILE A 225 2.40 21.76 9.46
C ILE A 225 1.11 21.13 9.98
N ILE A 226 1.18 19.85 10.34
CA ILE A 226 0.16 19.13 11.09
C ILE A 226 0.42 19.37 12.59
N GLY A 227 -0.62 19.82 13.29
CA GLY A 227 -0.54 20.12 14.72
C GLY A 227 0.36 21.32 15.04
N ASP A 228 1.15 21.22 16.11
CA ASP A 228 1.97 22.33 16.63
C ASP A 228 3.48 22.09 16.45
N PHE A 229 4.12 22.81 15.52
CA PHE A 229 5.57 22.71 15.24
C PHE A 229 6.47 22.99 16.45
N THR A 230 5.97 23.72 17.46
CA THR A 230 6.76 24.09 18.64
C THR A 230 6.93 22.93 19.61
N LYS A 231 6.13 21.87 19.50
CA LYS A 231 6.21 20.71 20.39
C LYS A 231 7.44 19.86 20.14
N ASN A 232 8.06 19.45 21.23
CA ASN A 232 9.13 18.46 21.24
C ASN A 232 8.83 17.44 22.33
N TYR A 233 8.46 16.24 21.91
CA TYR A 233 8.14 15.11 22.80
C TYR A 233 9.27 14.07 22.84
N VAL A 234 10.42 14.37 22.23
CA VAL A 234 11.62 13.53 22.29
C VAL A 234 12.22 13.62 23.69
N ASN A 235 12.24 12.51 24.41
CA ASN A 235 12.84 12.44 25.75
C ASN A 235 14.37 12.22 25.69
N GLU A 236 15.03 12.17 26.85
CA GLU A 236 16.49 12.00 26.95
C GLU A 236 17.03 10.68 26.37
N ASN A 237 16.15 9.70 26.15
CA ASN A 237 16.48 8.43 25.51
C ASN A 237 16.19 8.43 24.00
N GLY A 238 15.76 9.56 23.43
CA GLY A 238 15.38 9.70 22.02
C GLY A 238 14.04 9.04 21.67
N MET A 239 13.19 8.76 22.67
CA MET A 239 11.86 8.15 22.50
C MET A 239 10.78 9.22 22.50
N ILE A 240 9.64 8.93 21.88
CA ILE A 240 8.46 9.81 21.87
C ILE A 240 7.31 9.08 22.56
N LEU A 241 7.29 9.16 23.90
CA LEU A 241 6.35 8.44 24.76
C LEU A 241 5.25 9.33 25.35
N SER A 242 5.14 10.55 24.83
CA SER A 242 4.11 11.52 25.21
C SER A 242 3.68 12.35 24.00
N GLY A 243 2.67 13.21 24.21
CA GLY A 243 2.12 14.08 23.18
C GLY A 243 1.05 13.41 22.32
N ALA A 244 0.39 14.22 21.51
CA ALA A 244 -0.66 13.74 20.61
C ALA A 244 -0.07 12.83 19.52
N GLU A 245 -0.89 11.89 19.05
CA GLU A 245 -0.60 11.00 17.94
C GLU A 245 -1.75 11.06 16.96
N TYR A 246 -1.42 11.14 15.68
CA TYR A 246 -2.40 11.35 14.63
C TYR A 246 -2.32 10.24 13.59
N LEU A 247 -3.40 10.05 12.85
CA LEU A 247 -3.46 9.30 11.60
C LEU A 247 -3.88 10.29 10.51
N THR A 248 -3.06 10.43 9.48
CA THR A 248 -3.29 11.41 8.42
C THR A 248 -3.41 10.73 7.07
N VAL A 249 -4.42 11.16 6.31
CA VAL A 249 -4.54 10.92 4.86
C VAL A 249 -3.93 12.09 4.11
N PHE A 250 -3.07 11.77 3.16
CA PHE A 250 -2.41 12.71 2.27
C PHE A 250 -2.86 12.48 0.83
N ASP A 251 -3.01 13.58 0.09
CA ASP A 251 -3.28 13.59 -1.35
C ASP A 251 -2.09 12.98 -2.11
N GLY A 252 -2.36 12.01 -2.98
CA GLY A 252 -1.32 11.32 -3.76
C GLY A 252 -0.49 12.22 -4.65
N GLN A 253 -1.12 13.16 -5.35
CA GLN A 253 -0.43 13.99 -6.35
C GLN A 253 0.47 15.04 -5.70
N THR A 254 0.11 15.51 -4.52
CA THR A 254 0.73 16.70 -3.92
C THR A 254 1.32 16.47 -2.54
N GLY A 255 1.06 15.32 -1.91
CA GLY A 255 1.46 15.01 -0.54
C GLY A 255 0.78 15.91 0.49
N ALA A 256 -0.26 16.66 0.11
CA ALA A 256 -0.94 17.60 1.00
C ALA A 256 -1.84 16.88 1.99
N GLU A 257 -1.91 17.36 3.24
CA GLU A 257 -2.86 16.84 4.22
C GLU A 257 -4.30 17.01 3.73
N ILE A 258 -5.07 15.91 3.70
CA ILE A 258 -6.52 15.93 3.43
C ILE A 258 -7.30 15.86 4.73
N ASN A 259 -7.06 14.81 5.52
CA ASN A 259 -7.77 14.55 6.76
C ASN A 259 -6.85 13.98 7.82
N THR A 260 -6.92 14.56 9.02
CA THR A 260 -6.19 14.10 10.18
C THR A 260 -7.16 13.81 11.31
N VAL A 261 -7.04 12.62 11.89
CA VAL A 261 -7.76 12.19 13.10
C VAL A 261 -6.75 11.81 14.19
N ASN A 262 -7.20 11.69 15.43
CA ASN A 262 -6.37 11.10 16.47
C ASN A 262 -6.06 9.64 16.11
N TYR A 263 -4.84 9.20 16.37
CA TYR A 263 -4.48 7.80 16.24
C TYR A 263 -5.30 6.97 17.26
N GLN A 264 -6.14 6.05 16.77
CA GLN A 264 -7.21 5.43 17.57
C GLN A 264 -6.73 4.72 18.83
N VAL A 265 -5.55 4.10 18.76
CA VAL A 265 -4.98 3.36 19.89
C VAL A 265 -3.89 4.22 20.56
N PRO A 266 -4.25 5.04 21.56
CA PRO A 266 -3.30 5.94 22.21
C PRO A 266 -2.28 5.14 23.02
N ARG A 267 -1.14 5.78 23.36
CA ARG A 267 -0.19 5.21 24.34
C ARG A 267 -0.87 4.84 25.65
N PHE A 268 -1.80 5.69 26.08
CA PHE A 268 -2.64 5.47 27.25
C PHE A 268 -3.94 6.26 27.10
N ALA A 269 -5.08 5.66 27.45
CA ALA A 269 -6.40 6.26 27.19
C ALA A 269 -6.67 7.53 28.03
N GLY A 270 -6.09 7.63 29.23
CA GLY A 270 -6.38 8.70 30.18
C GLY A 270 -5.42 9.90 30.14
N SER A 271 -4.33 9.85 29.38
CA SER A 271 -3.28 10.87 29.43
C SER A 271 -2.40 10.88 28.19
N LEU A 272 -2.02 12.08 27.73
CA LEU A 272 -0.98 12.29 26.71
C LEU A 272 0.44 12.23 27.28
N THR A 273 0.58 12.14 28.61
CA THR A 273 1.85 12.02 29.32
C THR A 273 1.73 10.86 30.32
N PRO A 274 1.66 9.61 29.84
CA PRO A 274 1.52 8.46 30.72
C PRO A 274 2.78 8.28 31.58
N THR A 275 2.58 7.74 32.78
CA THR A 275 3.69 7.33 33.65
C THR A 275 4.29 6.00 33.18
N ASP A 276 5.52 5.71 33.62
CA ASP A 276 6.17 4.41 33.37
C ASP A 276 5.32 3.23 33.86
N GLU A 277 4.64 3.38 35.00
CA GLU A 277 3.71 2.39 35.54
C GLU A 277 2.53 2.16 34.61
N GLN A 278 1.86 3.24 34.17
CA GLN A 278 0.73 3.16 33.24
C GLN A 278 1.13 2.50 31.91
N MET A 279 2.31 2.82 31.37
CA MET A 279 2.81 2.19 30.15
C MET A 279 3.15 0.71 30.38
N THR A 280 3.77 0.37 31.51
CA THR A 280 4.11 -1.01 31.86
C THR A 280 2.86 -1.87 32.02
N GLU A 281 1.84 -1.38 32.72
CA GLU A 281 0.57 -2.09 32.88
C GLU A 281 -0.16 -2.27 31.55
N THR A 282 -0.13 -1.25 30.69
CA THR A 282 -0.88 -1.26 29.43
C THR A 282 -0.20 -2.10 28.34
N TRP A 283 1.13 -2.04 28.23
CA TRP A 283 1.88 -2.59 27.09
C TRP A 283 2.98 -3.58 27.49
N GLY A 284 3.26 -3.76 28.78
CA GLY A 284 4.26 -4.71 29.27
C GLY A 284 5.69 -4.16 29.36
N ASP A 285 5.92 -2.87 29.06
CA ASP A 285 7.13 -2.15 29.45
C ASP A 285 6.96 -0.63 29.44
N ALA A 286 7.72 0.06 30.29
CA ALA A 286 7.84 1.52 30.31
C ALA A 286 8.80 2.10 29.25
N LYS A 287 9.55 1.25 28.55
CA LYS A 287 10.69 1.69 27.72
C LYS A 287 10.26 2.16 26.33
N GLY A 288 9.00 1.99 25.95
CA GLY A 288 8.53 2.29 24.61
C GLY A 288 8.64 1.13 23.63
N ASN A 289 9.11 -0.05 24.06
CA ASN A 289 9.46 -1.09 23.10
C ASN A 289 8.20 -1.72 22.49
N ARG A 290 7.34 -2.29 23.33
CA ARG A 290 6.13 -3.00 22.88
C ARG A 290 5.03 -2.08 22.38
N LEU A 291 4.93 -0.88 22.94
CA LEU A 291 3.87 0.06 22.57
C LEU A 291 4.08 0.70 21.19
N ASP A 292 5.33 0.93 20.76
CA ASP A 292 5.61 1.48 19.43
C ASP A 292 5.85 0.41 18.36
N ARG A 293 5.11 -0.70 18.46
CA ARG A 293 5.09 -1.77 17.47
C ARG A 293 3.87 -1.61 16.58
N PHE A 294 4.05 -0.99 15.42
CA PHE A 294 2.95 -0.70 14.50
C PHE A 294 2.99 -1.64 13.29
N LEU A 295 1.82 -2.00 12.78
CA LEU A 295 1.63 -2.57 11.44
C LEU A 295 0.51 -1.80 10.75
N GLY A 296 0.46 -1.88 9.43
CA GLY A 296 -0.66 -1.38 8.65
C GLY A 296 -0.87 -2.17 7.37
N ALA A 297 -2.09 -2.15 6.86
CA ALA A 297 -2.46 -2.72 5.57
C ALA A 297 -3.75 -2.12 5.04
N VAL A 298 -4.09 -2.48 3.80
CA VAL A 298 -5.39 -2.20 3.18
C VAL A 298 -6.15 -3.51 3.04
N ALA A 299 -7.44 -3.51 3.37
CA ALA A 299 -8.30 -4.70 3.31
C ALA A 299 -9.69 -4.35 2.80
N TYR A 300 -10.27 -5.21 1.95
CA TYR A 300 -11.63 -5.08 1.43
C TYR A 300 -12.62 -5.72 2.42
N LEU A 301 -12.82 -5.08 3.57
CA LEU A 301 -13.65 -5.60 4.67
C LEU A 301 -15.15 -5.65 4.36
N ASP A 302 -15.60 -5.07 3.27
CA ASP A 302 -16.96 -5.24 2.74
C ASP A 302 -16.98 -5.98 1.39
N GLY A 303 -15.83 -6.49 0.97
CA GLY A 303 -15.58 -7.13 -0.33
C GLY A 303 -15.54 -6.17 -1.52
N LYS A 304 -15.62 -4.85 -1.32
CA LYS A 304 -15.80 -3.85 -2.39
C LYS A 304 -14.91 -2.63 -2.28
N THR A 305 -14.87 -2.02 -1.11
CA THR A 305 -14.20 -0.75 -0.85
C THR A 305 -13.02 -1.00 0.10
N PRO A 306 -11.83 -0.47 -0.21
CA PRO A 306 -10.67 -0.63 0.64
C PRO A 306 -10.84 0.12 1.97
N SER A 307 -10.62 -0.59 3.07
CA SER A 307 -10.48 -0.05 4.42
C SER A 307 -9.01 0.00 4.82
N VAL A 308 -8.64 0.99 5.63
CA VAL A 308 -7.31 1.13 6.23
C VAL A 308 -7.26 0.35 7.55
N ILE A 309 -6.28 -0.53 7.69
CA ILE A 309 -5.96 -1.25 8.93
C ILE A 309 -4.72 -0.63 9.56
N MET A 310 -4.84 -0.20 10.81
CA MET A 310 -3.69 0.24 11.62
C MET A 310 -3.68 -0.52 12.94
N SER A 311 -2.54 -1.12 13.28
CA SER A 311 -2.39 -1.85 14.55
C SER A 311 -1.33 -1.24 15.46
N ARG A 312 -1.46 -1.53 16.75
CA ARG A 312 -0.47 -1.22 17.78
C ARG A 312 -0.32 -2.39 18.74
N GLY A 313 0.92 -2.85 18.91
CA GLY A 313 1.32 -3.93 19.81
C GLY A 313 1.00 -5.33 19.28
N TYR A 314 1.93 -6.25 19.50
CA TYR A 314 1.75 -7.67 19.17
C TYR A 314 2.41 -8.65 20.14
N TYR A 315 3.33 -8.20 20.99
CA TYR A 315 3.96 -9.06 22.00
C TYR A 315 3.10 -9.30 23.24
N THR A 316 2.22 -8.36 23.57
CA THR A 316 1.39 -8.34 24.79
C THR A 316 0.01 -7.84 24.40
N ARG A 317 -0.38 -6.62 24.76
CA ARG A 317 -1.58 -5.98 24.25
C ARG A 317 -1.49 -5.86 22.72
N THR A 318 -2.59 -6.19 22.06
CA THR A 318 -2.77 -5.98 20.62
C THR A 318 -4.06 -5.25 20.39
N ALA A 319 -3.98 -4.18 19.60
CA ALA A 319 -5.15 -3.48 19.13
C ALA A 319 -5.04 -3.24 17.62
N ILE A 320 -6.15 -3.42 16.91
CA ILE A 320 -6.26 -3.32 15.46
C ILE A 320 -7.49 -2.46 15.18
N ALA A 321 -7.28 -1.32 14.53
CA ALA A 321 -8.35 -0.40 14.13
C ALA A 321 -8.53 -0.45 12.62
N ALA A 322 -9.77 -0.68 12.19
CA ALA A 322 -10.18 -0.57 10.80
C ALA A 322 -10.86 0.78 10.57
N TRP A 323 -10.55 1.43 9.45
CA TRP A 323 -11.07 2.72 9.06
C TRP A 323 -11.59 2.70 7.64
N ASP A 324 -12.73 3.33 7.43
CA ASP A 324 -13.24 3.63 6.10
C ASP A 324 -12.90 5.09 5.77
N TYR A 325 -12.49 5.34 4.53
CA TYR A 325 -12.22 6.68 4.01
C TYR A 325 -13.26 7.02 2.96
N LYS A 326 -14.11 8.01 3.25
CA LYS A 326 -15.19 8.42 2.36
C LYS A 326 -15.43 9.91 2.48
N ASP A 327 -15.77 10.55 1.37
CA ASP A 327 -16.02 12.00 1.32
C ASP A 327 -14.85 12.79 1.95
N LYS A 328 -13.63 12.33 1.70
CA LYS A 328 -12.37 12.87 2.22
C LYS A 328 -12.22 12.85 3.74
N LYS A 329 -12.83 11.87 4.42
CA LYS A 329 -12.79 11.73 5.88
C LYS A 329 -12.57 10.28 6.30
N LEU A 330 -11.67 10.07 7.24
CA LEU A 330 -11.54 8.82 7.97
C LEU A 330 -12.67 8.68 8.98
N SER A 331 -13.25 7.48 9.02
CA SER A 331 -14.23 7.06 10.02
C SER A 331 -13.88 5.68 10.53
N LEU A 332 -13.93 5.49 11.85
CA LEU A 332 -13.62 4.20 12.46
C LEU A 332 -14.73 3.20 12.10
N ARG A 333 -14.35 2.08 11.49
CA ARG A 333 -15.25 0.97 11.17
C ARG A 333 -15.43 0.07 12.39
N TRP A 334 -14.32 -0.39 12.96
CA TRP A 334 -14.29 -1.17 14.20
C TRP A 334 -12.92 -1.09 14.87
N LEU A 335 -12.86 -1.50 16.14
CA LEU A 335 -11.64 -1.63 16.92
C LEU A 335 -11.64 -3.00 17.62
N PHE A 336 -10.69 -3.85 17.25
CA PHE A 336 -10.33 -5.02 18.03
C PHE A 336 -9.26 -4.61 19.06
N ASP A 337 -9.40 -5.04 20.31
CA ASP A 337 -8.43 -4.77 21.37
C ASP A 337 -8.43 -5.90 22.40
N THR A 338 -7.26 -6.45 22.70
CA THR A 338 -7.11 -7.50 23.71
C THR A 338 -7.47 -7.03 25.13
N GLU A 339 -7.51 -5.71 25.38
CA GLU A 339 -7.93 -5.13 26.67
C GLU A 339 -9.43 -4.80 26.76
N SER A 340 -10.19 -4.97 25.68
CA SER A 340 -11.62 -4.63 25.67
C SER A 340 -12.50 -5.60 26.46
N SER A 341 -12.04 -6.83 26.70
CA SER A 341 -12.75 -7.84 27.50
C SER A 341 -11.79 -8.89 28.05
N GLU A 342 -12.18 -9.58 29.14
CA GLU A 342 -11.39 -10.72 29.66
C GLU A 342 -11.22 -11.84 28.62
N GLU A 343 -12.23 -12.06 27.78
CA GLU A 343 -12.18 -13.06 26.72
C GLU A 343 -11.12 -12.74 25.67
N ASN A 344 -10.95 -11.46 25.32
CA ASN A 344 -9.98 -11.04 24.31
C ASN A 344 -8.52 -11.11 24.81
N LYS A 345 -8.29 -11.17 26.13
CA LYS A 345 -6.93 -11.23 26.70
C LYS A 345 -6.16 -12.49 26.31
N LYS A 346 -6.86 -13.56 25.92
CA LYS A 346 -6.21 -14.81 25.46
C LYS A 346 -5.50 -14.64 24.11
N PHE A 347 -5.87 -13.63 23.32
CA PHE A 347 -5.28 -13.35 22.01
C PHE A 347 -4.06 -12.41 22.06
N ARG A 348 -3.54 -12.13 23.25
CA ARG A 348 -2.27 -11.40 23.41
C ARG A 348 -1.10 -12.22 22.88
N GLY A 349 -0.07 -11.53 22.39
CA GLY A 349 1.19 -12.18 22.02
C GLY A 349 1.17 -12.95 20.69
N GLN A 350 0.12 -12.82 19.89
CA GLN A 350 -0.07 -13.61 18.68
C GLN A 350 0.47 -12.94 17.41
N GLY A 351 0.71 -11.62 17.42
CA GLY A 351 1.13 -10.92 16.21
C GLY A 351 2.60 -11.10 15.84
N ASN A 352 2.88 -10.97 14.54
CA ASN A 352 4.23 -10.98 13.99
C ASN A 352 4.75 -9.56 13.71
N HIS A 353 5.96 -9.46 13.14
CA HIS A 353 6.49 -8.22 12.55
C HIS A 353 5.94 -7.95 11.13
N ASN A 354 4.81 -8.55 10.80
CA ASN A 354 4.11 -8.48 9.53
C ASN A 354 2.69 -9.03 9.72
N LEU A 355 1.83 -8.80 8.74
CA LEU A 355 0.48 -9.37 8.66
C LEU A 355 0.15 -9.69 7.20
N THR A 356 -0.90 -10.47 6.98
CA THR A 356 -1.42 -10.80 5.65
C THR A 356 -2.92 -10.49 5.59
N ILE A 357 -3.38 -10.01 4.45
CA ILE A 357 -4.79 -9.75 4.16
C ILE A 357 -5.25 -10.74 3.10
N ALA A 358 -6.34 -11.46 3.36
CA ALA A 358 -6.93 -12.40 2.41
C ALA A 358 -8.36 -12.77 2.82
N ASP A 359 -9.19 -13.10 1.83
CA ASP A 359 -10.42 -13.87 2.01
C ASP A 359 -10.05 -15.32 2.34
N VAL A 360 -10.09 -15.69 3.62
CA VAL A 360 -9.68 -17.02 4.12
C VAL A 360 -10.85 -17.95 4.40
N ASP A 361 -12.07 -17.43 4.45
CA ASP A 361 -13.29 -18.23 4.65
C ASP A 361 -14.22 -18.28 3.42
N ASN A 362 -13.82 -17.62 2.34
CA ASN A 362 -14.46 -17.61 1.02
C ASN A 362 -15.85 -16.94 1.05
N ASP A 363 -16.02 -15.88 1.85
CA ASP A 363 -17.23 -15.06 1.89
C ASP A 363 -17.16 -13.81 0.98
N GLY A 364 -15.99 -13.56 0.38
CA GLY A 364 -15.71 -12.43 -0.52
C GLY A 364 -15.15 -11.19 0.16
N LYS A 365 -15.00 -11.19 1.50
CA LYS A 365 -14.42 -10.12 2.29
C LYS A 365 -13.01 -10.50 2.74
N ASP A 366 -12.24 -9.52 3.15
CA ASP A 366 -10.86 -9.76 3.60
C ASP A 366 -10.78 -9.92 5.11
N GLU A 367 -10.08 -10.95 5.56
CA GLU A 367 -9.66 -11.14 6.94
C GLU A 367 -8.21 -10.66 7.14
N ILE A 368 -7.86 -10.40 8.40
CA ILE A 368 -6.53 -9.99 8.83
C ILE A 368 -5.83 -11.17 9.51
N VAL A 369 -4.96 -11.86 8.77
CA VAL A 369 -4.06 -12.87 9.33
C VAL A 369 -2.91 -12.16 10.03
N PHE A 370 -3.06 -11.98 11.34
CA PHE A 370 -2.17 -11.24 12.22
C PHE A 370 -1.23 -12.18 12.97
N GLY A 371 -0.31 -12.80 12.23
CA GLY A 371 0.63 -13.79 12.78
C GLY A 371 -0.07 -15.10 13.14
N ALA A 372 -0.17 -15.38 14.45
CA ALA A 372 -0.77 -16.58 15.03
C ALA A 372 -2.26 -16.41 15.41
N MET A 373 -2.89 -15.31 14.98
CA MET A 373 -4.34 -15.12 15.06
C MET A 373 -4.89 -14.54 13.75
N THR A 374 -6.18 -14.77 13.51
CA THR A 374 -6.90 -14.19 12.37
C THR A 374 -8.08 -13.37 12.89
N ILE A 375 -8.17 -12.11 12.48
CA ILE A 375 -9.31 -11.24 12.74
C ILE A 375 -10.22 -11.25 11.51
N ASP A 376 -11.50 -11.46 11.75
CA ASP A 376 -12.58 -11.50 10.79
C ASP A 376 -12.86 -10.11 10.18
N ASP A 377 -13.59 -10.02 9.06
CA ASP A 377 -13.89 -8.76 8.37
C ASP A 377 -14.66 -7.75 9.25
N ASP A 378 -15.38 -8.26 10.23
CA ASP A 378 -16.18 -7.52 11.20
C ASP A 378 -15.44 -7.15 12.51
N GLY A 379 -14.14 -7.49 12.61
CA GLY A 379 -13.29 -7.18 13.75
C GLY A 379 -13.34 -8.20 14.89
N LYS A 380 -14.06 -9.31 14.75
CA LYS A 380 -14.03 -10.43 15.71
C LYS A 380 -12.83 -11.34 15.45
N VAL A 381 -12.47 -12.17 16.42
CA VAL A 381 -11.42 -13.18 16.20
C VAL A 381 -12.03 -14.41 15.53
N LEU A 382 -11.51 -14.75 14.35
CA LEU A 382 -11.90 -15.95 13.61
C LEU A 382 -11.20 -17.19 14.19
N ASN A 383 -9.88 -17.12 14.42
CA ASN A 383 -9.11 -18.18 15.04
C ASN A 383 -7.81 -17.66 15.69
N SER A 384 -7.20 -18.48 16.55
CA SER A 384 -5.84 -18.30 17.03
C SER A 384 -5.18 -19.65 17.31
N THR A 385 -3.88 -19.77 17.04
CA THR A 385 -3.11 -21.02 17.22
C THR A 385 -2.46 -21.16 18.59
N GLY A 386 -2.50 -20.11 19.44
CA GLY A 386 -1.78 -20.02 20.71
C GLY A 386 -2.67 -19.72 21.90
#